data_AF-A0A2V7YJL9-F1
#
_entry.id   AF-A0A2V7YJL9-F1
#
_cell.length_a   1.000
_cell.length_b   1.000
_cell.length_c   1.000
_cell.angle_alpha   90.00
_cell.angle_beta   90.00
_cell.angle_gamma   90.00
#
_symmetry.space_group_name_H-M   'P 1'
#
loop_
_entity.id
_entity.type
_entity.pdbx_description
1 polymer ?
#
loop_
_entity_poly.entity_id
_entity_poly.type
_entity_poly.pdbx_seq_one_letter_code
_entity_poly.pdbx_strand_id
1 'polypeptide(L)'
;MATLTGLLALAPAALAQSTSGSMSKTTTKTTSTTSTSKLSASDSKFVKEAAVGGMEEVQLGQLAAQKASDPDVKNFGQKMVDDHSKANDQLKQLAAQKGVTVASTLPASKQKEVDQLSKLSGAAFDKKYVSMMVQDHKKDVAEFKKESTKAKDADVKSWASSTLPTLQDHLKMIEDISAKMHPTKSAKKGK
;
A
#
# COMPACT_ATOMS: atom_id res chain seq x y z
N MET A 1 42.94 45.50 13.48
CA MET A 1 42.20 46.43 12.60
C MET A 1 40.71 46.17 12.83
N ALA A 2 40.12 46.88 13.80
CA ALA A 2 39.12 47.95 13.60
C ALA A 2 37.69 47.36 13.51
N THR A 3 36.67 47.77 14.25
CA THR A 3 36.46 48.87 15.22
C THR A 3 35.21 48.55 16.05
N LEU A 4 35.22 49.05 17.28
CA LEU A 4 34.19 49.00 18.31
C LEU A 4 33.42 50.33 18.31
N THR A 5 32.08 50.33 18.44
CA THR A 5 31.24 51.48 18.84
C THR A 5 29.82 50.94 19.11
N GLY A 6 29.08 51.21 20.19
CA GLY A 6 29.26 52.08 21.35
C GLY A 6 27.90 52.71 21.75
N LEU A 7 27.66 52.86 23.07
CA LEU A 7 26.59 53.59 23.81
C LEU A 7 25.21 52.91 23.96
N LEU A 8 24.69 52.55 25.14
CA LEU A 8 24.54 53.19 26.49
C LEU A 8 23.44 54.27 26.56
N ALA A 9 22.33 53.94 27.23
CA ALA A 9 21.39 54.90 27.83
C ALA A 9 20.79 54.33 29.13
N LEU A 10 20.70 55.21 30.13
CA LEU A 10 20.37 55.01 31.55
C LEU A 10 18.84 55.12 31.83
N ALA A 11 18.39 54.53 32.95
CA ALA A 11 17.00 54.41 33.44
C ALA A 11 16.32 55.73 33.91
N PRO A 12 15.00 55.71 34.27
CA PRO A 12 14.65 55.47 35.68
C PRO A 12 13.35 54.65 35.93
N ALA A 13 13.21 54.23 37.19
CA ALA A 13 12.15 53.42 37.77
C ALA A 13 10.78 54.11 37.88
N ALA A 14 9.70 53.32 37.81
CA ALA A 14 8.38 53.70 38.31
C ALA A 14 7.61 52.50 38.91
N LEU A 15 6.73 52.86 39.83
CA LEU A 15 6.10 52.15 40.94
C LEU A 15 4.95 51.19 40.54
N ALA A 16 4.92 50.02 41.20
CA ALA A 16 3.81 49.12 41.57
C ALA A 16 2.47 49.10 40.76
N GLN A 17 2.04 47.88 40.42
CA GLN A 17 0.69 47.40 40.74
C GLN A 17 0.60 45.86 40.68
N SER A 18 0.15 45.27 41.78
CA SER A 18 -0.21 43.86 41.91
C SER A 18 -1.51 43.58 41.16
N THR A 19 -1.54 42.60 40.27
CA THR A 19 -2.77 41.90 39.91
C THR A 19 -2.51 40.40 39.74
N SER A 20 -3.46 39.66 40.32
CA SER A 20 -3.53 38.21 40.37
C SER A 20 -3.69 37.60 38.99
N GLY A 21 -2.99 36.50 38.72
CA GLY A 21 -3.09 35.76 37.47
C GLY A 21 -2.53 34.35 37.62
N SER A 22 -3.36 33.45 38.14
CA SER A 22 -3.10 32.01 38.16
C SER A 22 -2.99 31.50 36.72
N MET A 23 -1.76 31.36 36.21
CA MET A 23 -1.51 30.67 34.95
C MET A 23 -1.59 29.17 35.20
N SER A 24 -2.80 28.65 35.04
CA SER A 24 -3.05 27.23 34.86
C SER A 24 -2.25 26.76 33.65
N LYS A 25 -1.15 26.05 33.93
CA LYS A 25 -0.33 25.36 32.92
C LYS A 25 -1.20 24.23 32.35
N THR A 26 -1.98 24.55 31.32
CA THR A 26 -2.63 23.55 30.47
C THR A 26 -1.53 22.81 29.74
N THR A 27 -0.98 21.79 30.39
CA THR A 27 -0.28 20.68 29.74
C THR A 27 -1.31 20.00 28.85
N THR A 28 -1.40 20.43 27.59
CA THR A 28 -1.93 19.63 26.50
C THR A 28 -1.03 18.40 26.38
N LYS A 29 -1.37 17.37 27.16
CA LYS A 29 -0.85 16.03 26.99
C LYS A 29 -1.42 15.54 25.67
N THR A 30 -0.74 15.85 24.56
CA THR A 30 -0.91 15.14 23.30
C THR A 30 -0.46 13.71 23.54
N THR A 31 -1.35 12.91 24.13
CA THR A 31 -1.22 11.46 24.11
C THR A 31 -1.42 11.04 22.67
N SER A 32 -0.35 11.02 21.88
CA SER A 32 -0.23 10.04 20.80
C SER A 32 -0.07 8.67 21.47
N THR A 33 -1.15 8.19 22.10
CA THR A 33 -1.28 6.77 22.39
C THR A 33 -1.36 6.09 21.04
N THR A 34 -0.22 5.66 20.52
CA THR A 34 -0.15 4.55 19.56
C THR A 34 -0.81 3.37 20.27
N SER A 35 -2.13 3.27 20.15
CA SER A 35 -2.91 2.22 20.77
C SER A 35 -2.51 0.93 20.08
N THR A 36 -1.72 0.10 20.79
CA THR A 36 -1.48 -1.31 20.51
C THR A 36 -2.76 -2.14 20.76
N SER A 37 -3.93 -1.59 20.41
CA SER A 37 -5.20 -2.27 20.52
C SER A 37 -5.23 -3.41 19.53
N LYS A 38 -5.51 -4.62 20.06
CA LYS A 38 -5.69 -5.83 19.26
C LYS A 38 -6.71 -5.57 18.15
N LEU A 39 -6.38 -5.93 16.92
CA LEU A 39 -7.28 -5.78 15.79
C LEU A 39 -8.61 -6.51 16.01
N SER A 40 -9.66 -5.95 15.42
CA SER A 40 -10.92 -6.63 15.26
C SER A 40 -10.75 -7.91 14.43
N ALA A 41 -11.70 -8.85 14.53
CA ALA A 41 -11.62 -10.09 13.73
C ALA A 41 -11.66 -9.81 12.22
N SER A 42 -12.40 -8.79 11.76
CA SER A 42 -12.45 -8.42 10.34
C SER A 42 -11.12 -7.83 9.87
N ASP A 43 -10.56 -6.90 10.64
CA ASP A 43 -9.33 -6.18 10.28
C ASP A 43 -8.15 -7.16 10.30
N SER A 44 -8.12 -8.08 11.29
CA SER A 44 -7.10 -9.14 11.35
C SER A 44 -7.23 -10.12 10.18
N LYS A 45 -8.45 -10.45 9.75
CA LYS A 45 -8.68 -11.30 8.58
C LYS A 45 -8.15 -10.61 7.31
N PHE A 46 -8.52 -9.35 7.10
CA PHE A 46 -8.05 -8.55 5.97
C PHE A 46 -6.51 -8.47 5.92
N VAL A 47 -5.86 -8.12 7.04
CA VAL A 47 -4.38 -8.05 7.09
C VAL A 47 -3.72 -9.38 6.72
N LYS A 48 -4.27 -10.51 7.17
CA LYS A 48 -3.73 -11.84 6.84
C LYS A 48 -3.94 -12.21 5.38
N GLU A 49 -5.11 -11.90 4.83
CA GLU A 49 -5.44 -12.20 3.43
C GLU A 49 -4.62 -11.32 2.47
N ALA A 50 -4.52 -10.02 2.75
CA ALA A 50 -3.70 -9.08 1.98
C ALA A 50 -2.22 -9.48 2.00
N ALA A 51 -1.70 -9.98 3.12
CA ALA A 51 -0.32 -10.47 3.20
C ALA A 51 -0.06 -11.71 2.34
N VAL A 52 -1.03 -12.63 2.26
CA VAL A 52 -0.92 -13.82 1.40
C VAL A 52 -1.07 -13.45 -0.07
N GLY A 53 -2.07 -12.62 -0.41
CA GLY A 53 -2.30 -12.15 -1.78
C GLY A 53 -1.10 -11.39 -2.32
N GLY A 54 -0.61 -10.39 -1.57
CA GLY A 54 0.55 -9.61 -1.98
C GLY A 54 1.82 -10.46 -2.11
N MET A 55 2.00 -11.53 -1.34
CA MET A 55 3.13 -12.44 -1.51
C MET A 55 3.00 -13.27 -2.79
N GLU A 56 1.80 -13.69 -3.14
CA GLU A 56 1.53 -14.45 -4.36
C GLU A 56 1.76 -13.58 -5.60
N GLU A 57 1.28 -12.34 -5.57
CA GLU A 57 1.44 -11.39 -6.68
C GLU A 57 2.90 -11.02 -6.93
N VAL A 58 3.74 -10.96 -5.89
CA VAL A 58 5.20 -10.83 -6.07
C VAL A 58 5.78 -12.04 -6.80
N GLN A 59 5.41 -13.27 -6.41
CA GLN A 59 5.94 -14.47 -7.09
C GLN A 59 5.43 -14.59 -8.54
N LEU A 60 4.14 -14.31 -8.78
CA LEU A 60 3.57 -14.30 -10.11
C LEU A 60 4.19 -13.19 -10.97
N GLY A 61 4.42 -12.01 -10.39
CA GLY A 61 5.11 -10.88 -11.04
C GLY A 61 6.54 -11.21 -11.46
N GLN A 62 7.30 -11.90 -10.59
CA GLN A 62 8.64 -12.39 -10.91
C GLN A 62 8.62 -13.37 -12.09
N LEU A 63 7.66 -14.31 -12.11
CA LEU A 63 7.49 -15.21 -13.24
C LEU A 63 7.16 -14.43 -14.52
N ALA A 64 6.29 -13.43 -14.46
CA ALA A 64 5.91 -12.63 -15.62
C ALA A 64 7.08 -11.81 -16.17
N ALA A 65 7.82 -11.11 -15.31
CA ALA A 65 9.01 -10.35 -15.71
C ALA A 65 10.05 -11.24 -16.43
N GLN A 66 10.18 -12.50 -16.02
CA GLN A 66 11.15 -13.44 -16.58
C GLN A 66 10.65 -14.19 -17.82
N LYS A 67 9.39 -14.64 -17.83
CA LYS A 67 8.88 -15.63 -18.78
C LYS A 67 7.88 -15.10 -19.79
N ALA A 68 7.25 -13.95 -19.55
CA ALA A 68 6.26 -13.42 -20.46
C ALA A 68 6.86 -13.19 -21.86
N SER A 69 6.07 -13.34 -22.91
CA SER A 69 6.53 -13.05 -24.27
C SER A 69 6.10 -11.65 -24.71
N ASP A 70 4.95 -11.20 -24.24
CA ASP A 70 4.46 -9.84 -24.42
C ASP A 70 5.22 -8.83 -23.53
N PRO A 71 5.78 -7.75 -24.09
CA PRO A 71 6.52 -6.75 -23.32
C PRO A 71 5.64 -5.97 -22.33
N ASP A 72 4.35 -5.75 -22.62
CA ASP A 72 3.45 -5.09 -21.67
C ASP A 72 3.21 -6.00 -20.45
N VAL A 73 3.13 -7.32 -20.65
CA VAL A 73 3.01 -8.29 -19.56
C VAL A 73 4.28 -8.37 -18.72
N LYS A 74 5.48 -8.32 -19.33
CA LYS A 74 6.75 -8.24 -18.58
C LYS A 74 6.81 -7.01 -17.69
N ASN A 75 6.48 -5.84 -18.26
CA ASN A 75 6.52 -4.57 -17.54
C ASN A 75 5.50 -4.54 -16.40
N PHE A 76 4.30 -5.08 -16.63
CA PHE A 76 3.31 -5.24 -15.58
C PHE A 76 3.84 -6.16 -14.46
N GLY A 77 4.45 -7.29 -14.83
CA GLY A 77 5.07 -8.21 -13.88
C GLY A 77 6.11 -7.53 -12.99
N GLN A 78 7.00 -6.72 -13.56
CA GLN A 78 7.98 -5.95 -12.78
C GLN A 78 7.31 -4.98 -11.82
N LYS A 79 6.26 -4.28 -12.27
CA LYS A 79 5.50 -3.36 -11.42
C LYS A 79 4.82 -4.08 -10.25
N MET A 80 4.31 -5.31 -10.45
CA MET A 80 3.79 -6.13 -9.34
C MET A 80 4.86 -6.40 -8.30
N VAL A 81 6.07 -6.78 -8.74
CA VAL A 81 7.19 -7.04 -7.84
C VAL A 81 7.51 -5.80 -7.02
N ASP A 82 7.67 -4.65 -7.66
CA ASP A 82 8.12 -3.43 -6.99
C ASP A 82 7.06 -2.92 -5.99
N ASP A 83 5.81 -2.81 -6.42
CA ASP A 83 4.75 -2.20 -5.62
C ASP A 83 4.26 -3.14 -4.51
N HIS A 84 4.04 -4.43 -4.81
CA HIS A 84 3.54 -5.38 -3.81
C HIS A 84 4.63 -5.74 -2.80
N SER A 85 5.91 -5.80 -3.18
CA SER A 85 6.99 -6.00 -2.19
C SER A 85 7.02 -4.87 -1.17
N LYS A 86 6.92 -3.62 -1.64
CA LYS A 86 6.84 -2.45 -0.77
C LYS A 86 5.59 -2.48 0.13
N ALA A 87 4.43 -2.81 -0.43
CA ALA A 87 3.19 -2.90 0.33
C ALA A 87 3.25 -4.02 1.39
N ASN A 88 3.84 -5.17 1.05
CA ASN A 88 4.03 -6.30 1.96
C ASN A 88 4.94 -5.94 3.13
N ASP A 89 6.03 -5.20 2.90
CA ASP A 89 6.92 -4.74 3.96
C ASP A 89 6.22 -3.80 4.93
N GLN A 90 5.42 -2.85 4.41
CA GLN A 90 4.60 -1.96 5.22
C GLN A 90 3.55 -2.75 6.04
N LEU A 91 2.85 -3.69 5.40
CA LEU A 91 1.83 -4.51 6.05
C LEU A 91 2.43 -5.40 7.14
N LYS A 92 3.62 -5.96 6.91
CA LYS A 92 4.34 -6.78 7.90
C LYS A 92 4.69 -5.97 9.14
N GLN A 93 5.13 -4.72 8.98
CA GLN A 93 5.40 -3.81 10.09
C GLN A 93 4.12 -3.47 10.86
N LEU A 94 3.04 -3.13 10.14
CA LEU A 94 1.73 -2.85 10.74
C LEU A 94 1.21 -4.07 11.51
N ALA A 95 1.28 -5.26 10.92
CA ALA A 95 0.85 -6.50 11.56
C ALA A 95 1.63 -6.77 12.85
N ALA A 96 2.96 -6.59 12.83
CA ALA A 96 3.80 -6.74 14.01
C ALA A 96 3.43 -5.73 15.12
N GLN A 97 3.23 -4.45 14.77
CA GLN A 97 2.79 -3.41 15.71
C GLN A 97 1.44 -3.74 16.36
N LYS A 98 0.55 -4.41 15.63
CA LYS A 98 -0.79 -4.81 16.09
C LYS A 98 -0.83 -6.21 16.72
N GLY A 99 0.31 -6.89 16.85
CA GLY A 99 0.39 -8.24 17.41
C GLY A 99 -0.29 -9.31 16.56
N VAL A 100 -0.37 -9.10 15.23
CA VAL A 100 -0.93 -10.05 14.28
C VAL A 100 0.20 -10.78 13.56
N THR A 101 0.22 -12.10 13.67
CA THR A 101 1.10 -12.95 12.86
C THR A 101 0.51 -13.12 11.47
N VAL A 102 1.30 -12.78 10.45
CA VAL A 102 1.03 -13.05 9.03
C VAL A 102 1.91 -14.21 8.55
N ALA A 103 1.49 -14.88 7.49
CA ALA A 103 2.25 -15.98 6.92
C ALA A 103 3.59 -15.49 6.35
N SER A 104 4.66 -16.28 6.54
CA SER A 104 5.99 -16.01 5.96
C SER A 104 6.21 -16.73 4.62
N THR A 105 5.31 -17.63 4.24
CA THR A 105 5.32 -18.40 3.00
C THR A 105 3.90 -18.53 2.45
N LEU A 106 3.77 -18.82 1.15
CA LEU A 106 2.47 -19.06 0.55
C LEU A 106 1.81 -20.32 1.13
N PRO A 107 0.50 -20.29 1.39
CA PRO A 107 -0.28 -21.50 1.57
C PRO A 107 -0.19 -22.40 0.32
N ALA A 108 -0.28 -23.71 0.50
CA ALA A 108 -0.13 -24.68 -0.58
C ALA A 108 -1.08 -24.45 -1.77
N SER A 109 -2.29 -23.93 -1.53
CA SER A 109 -3.23 -23.58 -2.60
C SER A 109 -2.70 -22.47 -3.50
N LYS A 110 -2.11 -21.42 -2.93
CA LYS A 110 -1.53 -20.30 -3.68
C LYS A 110 -0.22 -20.68 -4.36
N GLN A 111 0.62 -21.45 -3.67
CA GLN A 111 1.83 -22.01 -4.29
C GLN A 111 1.50 -22.85 -5.53
N LYS A 112 0.41 -23.63 -5.49
CA LYS A 112 -0.04 -24.42 -6.64
C LYS A 112 -0.40 -23.55 -7.85
N GLU A 113 -0.98 -22.37 -7.65
CA GLU A 113 -1.30 -21.43 -8.74
C GLU A 113 -0.01 -20.90 -9.39
N VAL A 114 0.98 -20.50 -8.59
CA VAL A 114 2.33 -20.14 -9.04
C VAL A 114 2.98 -21.27 -9.83
N ASP A 115 2.96 -22.49 -9.28
CA ASP A 115 3.55 -23.67 -9.91
C ASP A 115 2.88 -24.01 -11.25
N GLN A 116 1.55 -23.87 -11.34
CA GLN A 116 0.81 -24.08 -12.57
C GLN A 116 1.19 -23.05 -13.64
N LEU A 117 1.29 -21.77 -13.27
CA LEU A 117 1.71 -20.72 -14.20
C LEU A 117 3.15 -20.94 -14.68
N SER A 118 4.05 -21.37 -13.79
CA SER A 118 5.47 -21.57 -14.10
C SER A 118 5.73 -22.59 -15.22
N LYS A 119 4.79 -23.53 -15.42
CA LYS A 119 4.83 -24.58 -16.46
C LYS A 119 4.42 -24.07 -17.83
N LEU A 120 3.82 -22.89 -17.92
CA LEU A 120 3.43 -22.28 -19.17
C LEU A 120 4.58 -21.45 -19.76
N SER A 121 4.48 -21.19 -21.06
CA SER A 121 5.38 -20.31 -21.81
C SER A 121 4.64 -19.66 -22.98
N GLY A 122 5.26 -18.66 -23.59
CA GLY A 122 4.69 -18.00 -24.77
C GLY A 122 3.34 -17.34 -24.50
N ALA A 123 2.51 -17.28 -25.55
CA ALA A 123 1.17 -16.72 -25.46
C ALA A 123 0.24 -17.43 -24.45
N ALA A 124 0.50 -18.70 -24.13
CA ALA A 124 -0.29 -19.43 -23.12
C ALA A 124 0.01 -18.92 -21.70
N PHE A 125 1.28 -18.62 -21.41
CA PHE A 125 1.69 -17.96 -20.17
C PHE A 125 1.03 -16.58 -20.06
N ASP A 126 1.20 -15.73 -21.09
CA ASP A 126 0.72 -14.34 -21.06
C ASP A 126 -0.80 -14.29 -20.82
N LYS A 127 -1.57 -15.13 -21.54
CA LYS A 127 -3.03 -15.19 -21.38
C LYS A 127 -3.45 -15.64 -19.99
N LYS A 128 -2.79 -16.67 -19.44
CA LYS A 128 -3.13 -17.20 -18.12
C LYS A 128 -2.80 -16.17 -17.03
N TYR A 129 -1.62 -15.56 -17.10
CA TYR A 129 -1.20 -14.51 -16.16
C TYR A 129 -2.15 -13.31 -16.19
N VAL A 130 -2.44 -12.76 -17.36
CA VAL A 130 -3.36 -11.61 -17.51
C VAL A 130 -4.76 -11.94 -16.97
N SER A 131 -5.28 -13.14 -17.27
CA SER A 131 -6.57 -13.57 -16.73
C SER A 131 -6.58 -13.66 -15.20
N MET A 132 -5.50 -14.16 -14.58
CA MET A 132 -5.38 -14.23 -13.12
C MET A 132 -5.34 -12.82 -12.51
N MET A 133 -4.47 -11.96 -13.03
CA MET A 133 -4.27 -10.60 -12.53
C MET A 133 -5.52 -9.73 -12.66
N VAL A 134 -6.29 -9.83 -13.76
CA VAL A 134 -7.60 -9.13 -13.86
C VAL A 134 -8.58 -9.60 -12.78
N GLN A 135 -8.65 -10.90 -12.53
CA GLN A 135 -9.59 -11.45 -11.55
C GLN A 135 -9.22 -11.06 -10.13
N ASP A 136 -7.93 -11.13 -9.78
CA ASP A 136 -7.46 -10.84 -8.43
C ASP A 136 -7.51 -9.34 -8.15
N HIS A 137 -7.01 -8.49 -9.05
CA HIS A 137 -7.07 -7.03 -8.83
C HIS A 137 -8.50 -6.48 -8.74
N LYS A 138 -9.49 -7.12 -9.38
CA LYS A 138 -10.91 -6.76 -9.16
C LYS A 138 -11.36 -7.02 -7.73
N LYS A 139 -10.95 -8.17 -7.16
CA LYS A 139 -11.25 -8.51 -5.77
C LYS A 139 -10.50 -7.57 -4.83
N ASP A 140 -9.21 -7.36 -5.06
CA ASP A 140 -8.37 -6.54 -4.19
C ASP A 140 -8.85 -5.09 -4.17
N VAL A 141 -9.17 -4.49 -5.31
CA VAL A 141 -9.76 -3.14 -5.35
C VAL A 141 -11.07 -3.08 -4.55
N ALA A 142 -11.92 -4.10 -4.64
CA ALA A 142 -13.16 -4.14 -3.88
C ALA A 142 -12.92 -4.28 -2.36
N GLU A 143 -11.98 -5.14 -1.97
CA GLU A 143 -11.62 -5.39 -0.58
C GLU A 143 -10.93 -4.18 0.05
N PHE A 144 -9.95 -3.58 -0.64
CA PHE A 144 -9.25 -2.38 -0.16
C PHE A 144 -10.17 -1.16 -0.13
N LYS A 145 -11.12 -1.02 -1.05
CA LYS A 145 -12.16 0.03 -0.99
C LYS A 145 -13.10 -0.16 0.21
N LYS A 146 -13.45 -1.40 0.51
CA LYS A 146 -14.22 -1.71 1.72
C LYS A 146 -13.41 -1.35 2.96
N GLU A 147 -12.16 -1.79 3.04
CA GLU A 147 -11.36 -1.63 4.25
C GLU A 147 -10.94 -0.18 4.51
N SER A 148 -10.64 0.58 3.44
CA SER A 148 -10.37 2.03 3.52
C SER A 148 -11.52 2.84 4.14
N THR A 149 -12.74 2.29 4.17
CA THR A 149 -13.91 2.95 4.76
C THR A 149 -14.42 2.25 6.02
N LYS A 150 -14.32 0.93 6.10
CA LYS A 150 -14.96 0.10 7.14
C LYS A 150 -14.02 -0.48 8.19
N ALA A 151 -12.70 -0.42 8.01
CA ALA A 151 -11.75 -0.81 9.04
C ALA A 151 -12.06 -0.12 10.38
N LYS A 152 -11.94 -0.87 11.47
CA LYS A 152 -12.16 -0.33 12.82
C LYS A 152 -10.87 0.29 13.35
N ASP A 153 -9.73 -0.33 13.04
CA ASP A 153 -8.42 0.18 13.36
C ASP A 153 -8.00 1.29 12.38
N ALA A 154 -7.54 2.43 12.91
CA ALA A 154 -7.19 3.59 12.12
C ALA A 154 -5.97 3.37 11.24
N ASP A 155 -5.00 2.56 11.69
CA ASP A 155 -3.76 2.31 10.93
C ASP A 155 -4.04 1.34 9.77
N VAL A 156 -4.87 0.30 10.00
CA VAL A 156 -5.36 -0.57 8.92
C VAL A 156 -6.14 0.22 7.87
N LYS A 157 -7.04 1.10 8.33
CA LYS A 157 -7.80 1.99 7.43
C LYS A 157 -6.89 2.87 6.59
N SER A 158 -5.91 3.50 7.23
CA SER A 158 -4.97 4.41 6.58
C SER A 158 -4.12 3.68 5.56
N TRP A 159 -3.57 2.52 5.93
CA TRP A 159 -2.78 1.68 5.04
C TRP A 159 -3.60 1.26 3.81
N ALA A 160 -4.78 0.68 4.00
CA ALA A 160 -5.66 0.28 2.90
C ALA A 160 -6.03 1.46 1.99
N SER A 161 -6.32 2.63 2.57
CA SER A 161 -6.61 3.85 1.81
C SER A 161 -5.42 4.31 0.95
N SER A 162 -4.19 4.18 1.47
CA SER A 162 -2.97 4.60 0.78
C SER A 162 -2.54 3.63 -0.32
N THR A 163 -2.88 2.35 -0.20
CA THR A 163 -2.55 1.30 -1.18
C THR A 163 -3.58 1.23 -2.32
N LEU A 164 -4.84 1.57 -2.04
CA LEU A 164 -5.95 1.45 -3.00
C LEU A 164 -5.69 2.12 -4.36
N PRO A 165 -5.15 3.35 -4.48
CA PRO A 165 -4.91 3.97 -5.78
C PRO A 165 -3.96 3.14 -6.66
N THR A 166 -2.92 2.56 -6.08
CA THR A 166 -1.98 1.70 -6.80
C THR A 166 -2.67 0.45 -7.35
N LEU A 167 -3.52 -0.20 -6.57
CA LEU A 167 -4.30 -1.36 -7.02
C LEU A 167 -5.30 -1.00 -8.13
N GLN A 168 -5.90 0.20 -8.07
CA GLN A 168 -6.77 0.70 -9.14
C GLN A 168 -6.00 0.94 -10.44
N ASP A 169 -4.80 1.51 -10.35
CA ASP A 169 -3.93 1.70 -11.50
C ASP A 169 -3.53 0.34 -12.10
N HIS A 170 -3.13 -0.61 -11.25
CA HIS A 170 -2.81 -1.98 -11.68
C HIS A 170 -3.98 -2.66 -12.39
N LEU A 171 -5.19 -2.59 -11.82
CA LEU A 171 -6.40 -3.11 -12.44
C LEU A 171 -6.61 -2.51 -13.84
N LYS A 172 -6.49 -1.18 -13.95
CA LYS A 172 -6.62 -0.50 -15.24
C LYS A 172 -5.59 -1.00 -16.25
N MET A 173 -4.32 -1.08 -15.87
CA MET A 173 -3.25 -1.53 -16.76
C MET A 173 -3.49 -2.96 -17.26
N ILE A 174 -3.87 -3.88 -16.37
CA ILE A 174 -4.06 -5.28 -16.76
C ILE A 174 -5.33 -5.47 -17.61
N GLU A 175 -6.37 -4.67 -17.40
CA GLU A 175 -7.54 -4.64 -18.29
C GLU A 175 -7.19 -4.09 -19.69
N ASP A 176 -6.36 -3.04 -19.76
CA ASP A 176 -5.87 -2.49 -21.03
C ASP A 176 -5.00 -3.52 -21.80
N ILE A 177 -4.15 -4.28 -21.09
CA ILE A 177 -3.38 -5.39 -21.67
C ILE A 177 -4.32 -6.49 -22.18
N SER A 178 -5.29 -6.91 -21.35
CA SER A 178 -6.28 -7.93 -21.70
C SER A 178 -7.06 -7.55 -22.98
N ALA A 179 -7.48 -6.29 -23.10
CA ALA A 179 -8.19 -5.79 -24.26
C ALA A 179 -7.32 -5.86 -25.55
N LYS A 180 -6.02 -5.54 -25.45
CA LYS A 180 -5.08 -5.67 -26.58
C LYS A 180 -4.86 -7.12 -27.02
N MET A 181 -4.88 -8.07 -26.07
CA MET A 181 -4.74 -9.51 -26.38
C MET A 181 -6.00 -10.12 -27.03
N HIS A 182 -7.16 -9.50 -26.81
CA HIS A 182 -8.45 -9.92 -27.36
C HIS A 182 -9.08 -8.81 -28.23
N PRO A 183 -8.44 -8.39 -29.34
CA PRO A 183 -9.01 -7.35 -30.18
C PRO A 183 -10.33 -7.86 -30.77
N THR A 184 -11.44 -7.23 -30.40
CA THR A 184 -12.74 -7.53 -31.01
C THR A 184 -12.65 -7.20 -32.50
N LYS A 185 -13.18 -8.10 -33.36
CA LYS A 185 -13.08 -8.00 -34.83
C LYS A 185 -13.74 -6.75 -35.44
N SER A 186 -14.32 -5.86 -34.65
CA SER A 186 -15.02 -4.66 -35.13
C SER A 186 -14.10 -3.51 -35.59
N ALA A 187 -12.80 -3.54 -35.29
CA ALA A 187 -11.88 -2.45 -35.65
C ALA A 187 -11.27 -2.54 -37.07
N LYS A 188 -11.60 -3.57 -37.87
CA LYS A 188 -10.98 -3.81 -39.20
C LYS A 188 -11.88 -3.53 -40.41
N LYS A 189 -12.89 -2.65 -40.26
CA LYS A 189 -13.74 -2.21 -41.39
C LYS A 189 -13.68 -0.69 -41.51
N GLY A 190 -12.59 -0.19 -42.07
CA GLY A 190 -12.37 1.26 -42.21
C GLY A 190 -10.96 1.61 -42.67
N LYS A 191 -10.54 1.06 -43.81
CA LYS A 191 -9.54 1.65 -44.70
C LYS A 191 -9.73 1.05 -46.09
#